data_AF-A0A6B1DHE6-F1
#
_entry.id   AF-A0A6B1DHE6-F1
#
_cell.length_a   1.000
_cell.length_b   1.000
_cell.length_c   1.000
_cell.angle_alpha   90.00
_cell.angle_beta   90.00
_cell.angle_gamma   90.00
#
_symmetry.space_group_name_H-M   'P 1'
#
loop_
_entity.id
_entity.type
_entity.pdbx_description
1 polymer ?
#
loop_
_entity_poly.entity_id
_entity_poly.type
_entity_poly.pdbx_seq_one_letter_code
_entity_poly.pdbx_strand_id
1 'polypeptide(L)'
;MLLGIFSRASRKAAPEPSTQRVTTPILLQMHATECGAACLGSVLGYFGRWVSLTELRDKCEVSRDGSSAASIVRAARHYGLECSGLSVRAHQLRKLQLPLIVFWQFSHFVVVEGLDSRFFYLNDPATGRRRLSAAEFTKGFSGIALRFKRGPDFKPGGEQAGLLAQLSALLAGEWSVLTGTIACTFMLTLLALVVPVTLSVFVDDVLDGQGPWGGLVAALLGGGILVYVLSLLKHRFLQRLAIRISVIGYDRGLSRLLRLPVEFFAHRLVGDLTDRVSSIDRIAKNLTDQFLVLIVDMAMSVVLLVAMLAYDVTLTLIVLLLAVVHGVLAYFLHSPRAVRSQAMRREQGLLIGVGMQMLSHA
;
A
#
# COMPACT_ATOMS: atom_id res chain seq x y z
N MET A 1 29.22 41.46 33.32
CA MET A 1 29.35 40.91 31.95
C MET A 1 28.38 39.75 31.83
N LEU A 2 27.23 40.01 31.19
CA LEU A 2 26.26 39.10 30.54
C LEU A 2 25.66 37.95 31.40
N LEU A 3 24.50 38.10 32.05
CA LEU A 3 23.09 38.05 31.56
C LEU A 3 22.64 36.69 30.98
N GLY A 4 21.73 36.04 31.72
CA GLY A 4 20.91 34.94 31.24
C GLY A 4 19.82 35.40 30.27
N ILE A 5 19.39 34.48 29.39
CA ILE A 5 18.28 34.71 28.47
C ILE A 5 17.35 33.50 28.49
N PHE A 6 16.16 33.77 29.02
CA PHE A 6 14.93 33.01 28.85
C PHE A 6 14.66 32.73 27.35
N SER A 7 14.56 31.46 26.96
CA SER A 7 13.97 31.10 25.67
C SER A 7 12.45 31.12 25.79
N ARG A 8 11.84 32.17 25.21
CA ARG A 8 10.39 32.38 25.10
C ARG A 8 9.72 31.21 24.37
N ALA A 9 8.77 30.58 25.04
CA ALA A 9 7.73 29.78 24.41
C ALA A 9 6.90 30.68 23.47
N SER A 10 7.16 30.58 22.17
CA SER A 10 6.37 31.24 21.14
C SER A 10 4.99 30.61 21.06
N ARG A 11 3.98 31.24 21.69
CA ARG A 11 2.56 31.01 21.40
C ARG A 11 2.33 31.32 19.91
N LYS A 12 2.33 30.30 19.05
CA LYS A 12 1.86 30.44 17.67
C LYS A 12 0.35 30.65 17.72
N ALA A 13 -0.08 31.85 17.34
CA ALA A 13 -1.48 32.19 17.12
C ALA A 13 -2.12 31.22 16.10
N ALA A 14 -3.42 30.96 16.26
CA ALA A 14 -4.19 30.11 15.35
C ALA A 14 -4.07 30.63 13.90
N PRO A 15 -3.83 29.75 12.90
CA PRO A 15 -3.66 30.19 11.52
C PRO A 15 -4.96 30.82 11.01
N GLU A 16 -4.88 31.94 10.29
CA GLU A 16 -5.99 32.52 9.51
C GLU A 16 -6.42 31.55 8.39
N PRO A 17 -7.68 31.59 7.90
CA PRO A 17 -8.15 30.70 6.85
C PRO A 17 -7.46 31.00 5.53
N SER A 18 -6.33 30.34 5.26
CA SER A 18 -5.61 30.44 4.00
C SER A 18 -6.28 29.57 2.94
N THR A 19 -6.36 30.10 1.72
CA THR A 19 -6.72 29.36 0.49
C THR A 19 -5.64 28.35 0.06
N GLN A 20 -4.73 27.99 0.97
CA GLN A 20 -3.59 27.15 0.69
C GLN A 20 -3.99 25.69 0.81
N ARG A 21 -3.85 24.95 -0.29
CA ARG A 21 -4.06 23.50 -0.31
C ARG A 21 -3.17 22.84 0.74
N VAL A 22 -3.77 22.04 1.61
CA VAL A 22 -3.07 21.19 2.55
C VAL A 22 -3.00 19.77 2.00
N THR A 23 -2.01 19.01 2.43
CA THR A 23 -1.86 17.60 2.05
C THR A 23 -2.07 16.73 3.28
N THR A 24 -3.10 15.87 3.27
CA THR A 24 -3.32 14.90 4.33
C THR A 24 -2.76 13.54 3.90
N PRO A 25 -2.27 12.70 4.82
CA PRO A 25 -1.90 11.33 4.47
C PRO A 25 -3.10 10.56 3.92
N ILE A 26 -2.86 9.67 2.95
CA ILE A 26 -3.91 8.80 2.42
C ILE A 26 -4.00 7.60 3.35
N LEU A 27 -5.16 7.46 4.01
CA LEU A 27 -5.53 6.24 4.72
C LEU A 27 -6.70 5.60 3.97
N LEU A 28 -6.44 4.50 3.26
CA LEU A 28 -7.47 3.78 2.52
C LEU A 28 -8.30 2.93 3.48
N GLN A 29 -9.61 2.88 3.24
CA GLN A 29 -10.53 2.04 3.99
C GLN A 29 -10.33 0.56 3.62
N MET A 30 -10.44 -0.34 4.60
CA MET A 30 -10.43 -1.79 4.34
C MET A 30 -11.84 -2.29 4.03
N HIS A 31 -12.87 -1.68 4.63
CA HIS A 31 -14.28 -1.99 4.39
C HIS A 31 -15.09 -0.73 4.05
N ALA A 32 -16.23 -0.90 3.38
CA ALA A 32 -17.09 0.21 2.94
C ALA A 32 -17.63 1.07 4.09
N THR A 33 -17.80 0.49 5.28
CA THR A 33 -18.34 1.15 6.47
C THR A 33 -17.31 2.01 7.22
N GLU A 34 -16.03 1.94 6.86
CA GLU A 34 -14.93 2.58 7.60
C GLU A 34 -14.54 3.97 7.08
N CYS A 35 -15.24 4.50 6.07
CA CYS A 35 -14.89 5.78 5.43
C CYS A 35 -14.68 6.91 6.45
N GLY A 36 -15.55 7.00 7.46
CA GLY A 36 -15.46 8.00 8.54
C GLY A 36 -14.21 7.84 9.41
N ALA A 37 -13.89 6.61 9.84
CA ALA A 37 -12.69 6.31 10.62
C ALA A 37 -11.41 6.57 9.82
N ALA A 38 -11.39 6.21 8.53
CA ALA A 38 -10.27 6.47 7.63
C ALA A 38 -10.05 7.97 7.38
N CYS A 39 -11.12 8.74 7.20
CA CYS A 39 -11.06 10.19 7.09
C CYS A 39 -10.51 10.83 8.37
N LEU A 40 -10.97 10.39 9.55
CA LEU A 40 -10.45 10.88 10.82
C LEU A 40 -8.96 10.55 10.99
N GLY A 41 -8.53 9.35 10.63
CA GLY A 41 -7.11 8.97 10.66
C GLY A 41 -6.24 9.84 9.75
N SER A 42 -6.76 10.19 8.57
CA SER A 42 -6.07 11.11 7.65
C SER A 42 -5.92 12.52 8.25
N VAL A 43 -6.96 13.02 8.92
CA VAL A 43 -6.92 14.32 9.62
C VAL A 43 -6.01 14.29 10.84
N LEU A 44 -6.04 13.22 11.65
CA LEU A 44 -5.13 13.04 12.79
C LEU A 44 -3.66 13.02 12.32
N GLY A 45 -3.38 12.28 11.25
CA GLY A 45 -2.05 12.21 10.64
C GLY A 45 -1.56 13.58 10.14
N TYR A 46 -2.46 14.39 9.56
CA TYR A 46 -2.15 15.79 9.22
C TYR A 46 -1.74 16.63 10.44
N PHE A 47 -2.40 16.42 11.58
CA PHE A 47 -2.01 17.07 12.82
C PHE A 47 -0.82 16.40 13.53
N GLY A 48 -0.25 15.32 13.00
CA GLY A 48 0.93 14.63 13.54
C GLY A 48 0.62 13.54 14.55
N ARG A 49 -0.62 13.02 14.57
CA ARG A 49 -1.01 11.84 15.36
C ARG A 49 -1.30 10.66 14.43
N TRP A 50 -0.49 9.61 14.50
CA TRP A 50 -0.71 8.38 13.75
C TRP A 50 -1.44 7.36 14.63
N VAL A 51 -2.59 6.90 14.15
CA VAL A 51 -3.43 5.93 14.85
C VAL A 51 -3.81 4.84 13.87
N SER A 52 -3.79 3.58 14.32
CA SER A 52 -4.17 2.45 13.47
C SER A 52 -5.66 2.55 13.09
N LEU A 53 -6.00 2.14 11.87
CA LEU A 53 -7.41 2.09 11.44
C LEU A 53 -8.24 1.17 12.34
N THR A 54 -7.65 0.13 12.92
CA THR A 54 -8.34 -0.78 13.85
C THR A 54 -8.79 -0.05 15.12
N GLU A 55 -7.90 0.74 15.74
CA GLU A 55 -8.25 1.54 16.92
C GLU A 55 -9.27 2.63 16.56
N LEU A 56 -9.12 3.28 15.39
CA LEU A 56 -10.05 4.30 14.93
C LEU A 56 -11.45 3.75 14.66
N ARG A 57 -11.58 2.49 14.21
CA ARG A 57 -12.89 1.84 14.05
C ARG A 57 -13.63 1.76 15.37
N ASP A 58 -12.94 1.31 16.41
CA ASP A 58 -13.53 1.13 17.74
C ASP A 58 -13.89 2.50 18.33
N LYS A 59 -13.00 3.50 18.21
CA LYS A 59 -13.26 4.86 18.70
C LYS A 59 -14.35 5.61 17.93
N CYS A 60 -14.47 5.38 16.62
CA CYS A 60 -15.54 5.95 15.81
C CYS A 60 -16.85 5.14 15.88
N GLU A 61 -16.89 4.08 16.70
CA GLU A 61 -18.04 3.20 16.87
C GLU A 61 -18.59 2.72 15.51
N VAL A 62 -17.70 2.28 14.62
CA VAL A 62 -18.08 1.83 13.27
C VAL A 62 -19.03 0.64 13.38
N SER A 63 -20.27 0.80 12.92
CA SER A 63 -21.28 -0.26 12.88
C SER A 63 -21.44 -0.83 11.46
N ARG A 64 -22.43 -1.72 11.28
CA ARG A 64 -22.82 -2.25 9.95
C ARG A 64 -23.32 -1.15 9.01
N ASP A 65 -23.83 -0.05 9.55
CA ASP A 65 -24.34 1.10 8.79
C ASP A 65 -23.26 2.19 8.60
N GLY A 66 -22.05 1.97 9.11
CA GLY A 66 -20.94 2.93 9.05
C GLY A 66 -20.77 3.76 10.32
N SER A 67 -20.04 4.87 10.22
CA SER A 67 -19.87 5.85 11.31
C SER A 67 -20.80 7.04 11.12
N SER A 68 -21.42 7.49 12.21
CA SER A 68 -22.14 8.76 12.20
C SER A 68 -21.18 9.96 12.28
N ALA A 69 -21.61 11.13 11.80
CA ALA A 69 -20.85 12.36 11.98
C ALA A 69 -20.60 12.66 13.48
N ALA A 70 -21.56 12.33 14.34
CA ALA A 70 -21.43 12.50 15.79
C ALA A 70 -20.36 11.60 16.40
N SER A 71 -20.27 10.33 15.98
CA SER A 71 -19.24 9.41 16.48
C SER A 71 -17.83 9.82 16.02
N ILE A 72 -17.68 10.32 14.79
CA ILE A 72 -16.42 10.90 14.31
C ILE A 72 -16.01 12.11 15.17
N VAL A 73 -16.95 13.00 15.51
CA VAL A 73 -16.70 14.16 16.38
C VAL A 73 -16.28 13.71 17.79
N ARG A 74 -16.97 12.71 18.38
CA ARG A 74 -16.61 12.14 19.68
C ARG A 74 -15.19 11.54 19.65
N ALA A 75 -14.89 10.74 18.64
CA ALA A 75 -13.57 10.13 18.44
C ALA A 75 -12.48 11.19 18.29
N ALA A 76 -12.71 12.23 17.48
CA ALA A 76 -11.75 13.33 17.31
C ALA A 76 -11.43 14.04 18.63
N ARG A 77 -12.47 14.32 19.44
CA ARG A 77 -12.31 14.92 20.78
C ARG A 77 -11.54 14.02 21.74
N HIS A 78 -11.73 12.70 21.66
CA HIS A 78 -10.96 11.74 22.45
C HIS A 78 -9.45 11.85 22.20
N TYR A 79 -9.03 12.19 20.98
CA TYR A 79 -7.63 12.43 20.63
C TYR A 79 -7.17 13.88 20.87
N GLY A 80 -7.98 14.70 21.55
CA GLY A 80 -7.64 16.08 21.88
C GLY A 80 -7.87 17.09 20.75
N LEU A 81 -8.53 16.70 19.65
CA LEU A 81 -8.93 17.67 18.62
C LEU A 81 -10.21 18.40 19.05
N GLU A 82 -10.22 19.71 18.85
CA GLU A 82 -11.46 20.49 18.85
C GLU A 82 -12.20 20.23 17.54
N CYS A 83 -13.38 19.64 17.64
CA CYS A 83 -14.20 19.29 16.48
C CYS A 83 -15.64 19.81 16.61
N SER A 84 -16.13 20.38 15.51
CA SER A 84 -17.51 20.86 15.37
C SER A 84 -18.11 20.39 14.05
N GLY A 85 -19.31 19.80 14.12
CA GLY A 85 -20.14 19.57 12.95
C GLY A 85 -20.88 20.83 12.55
N LEU A 86 -20.91 21.12 11.26
CA LEU A 86 -21.49 22.31 10.66
C LEU A 86 -22.44 21.90 9.54
N SER A 87 -23.62 22.51 9.51
CA SER A 87 -24.51 22.47 8.35
C SER A 87 -24.26 23.73 7.53
N VAL A 88 -23.64 23.58 6.36
CA VAL A 88 -23.16 24.70 5.53
C VAL A 88 -23.39 24.41 4.05
N ARG A 89 -23.50 25.46 3.24
CA ARG A 89 -23.54 25.35 1.78
C ARG A 89 -22.13 25.27 1.19
N ALA A 90 -21.99 24.67 0.01
CA ALA A 90 -20.70 24.43 -0.64
C ALA A 90 -19.81 25.70 -0.76
N HIS A 91 -20.41 26.86 -1.06
CA HIS A 91 -19.66 28.12 -1.18
C HIS A 91 -19.09 28.62 0.17
N GLN A 92 -19.69 28.24 1.30
CA GLN A 92 -19.24 28.66 2.63
C GLN A 92 -18.01 27.86 3.09
N LEU A 93 -17.77 26.67 2.52
CA LEU A 93 -16.57 25.87 2.81
C LEU A 93 -15.28 26.63 2.50
N ARG A 94 -15.32 27.57 1.55
CA ARG A 94 -14.17 28.42 1.18
C ARG A 94 -13.65 29.28 2.33
N LYS A 95 -14.48 29.54 3.36
CA LYS A 95 -14.13 30.37 4.52
C LYS A 95 -13.63 29.54 5.71
N LEU A 96 -13.67 28.20 5.60
CA LEU A 96 -13.30 27.30 6.69
C LEU A 96 -11.83 26.89 6.57
N GLN A 97 -11.22 26.59 7.71
CA GLN A 97 -9.85 26.07 7.77
C GLN A 97 -9.81 24.60 7.34
N LEU A 98 -8.83 24.27 6.51
CA LEU A 98 -8.58 22.92 6.01
C LEU A 98 -7.59 22.17 6.93
N PRO A 99 -7.62 20.82 6.97
CA PRO A 99 -8.53 19.93 6.25
C PRO A 99 -9.91 19.83 6.91
N LEU A 100 -10.93 19.51 6.11
CA LEU A 100 -12.31 19.28 6.57
C LEU A 100 -12.73 17.86 6.21
N ILE A 101 -13.60 17.24 7.00
CA ILE A 101 -14.31 16.03 6.56
C ILE A 101 -15.70 16.46 6.12
N VAL A 102 -16.14 16.04 4.94
CA VAL A 102 -17.48 16.35 4.42
C VAL A 102 -18.28 15.07 4.18
N PHE A 103 -19.58 15.15 4.39
CA PHE A 103 -20.50 14.10 4.01
C PHE A 103 -20.90 14.26 2.54
N TRP A 104 -20.73 13.20 1.79
CA TRP A 104 -20.81 13.17 0.34
C TRP A 104 -21.87 12.14 -0.11
N GLN A 105 -22.74 12.55 -1.03
CA GLN A 105 -23.81 11.75 -1.64
C GLN A 105 -24.68 10.97 -0.63
N PHE A 106 -24.81 11.50 0.58
CA PHE A 106 -25.57 10.91 1.68
C PHE A 106 -25.14 9.48 2.07
N SER A 107 -23.94 9.06 1.71
CA SER A 107 -23.46 7.69 1.95
C SER A 107 -21.98 7.57 2.29
N HIS A 108 -21.18 8.62 2.09
CA HIS A 108 -19.72 8.51 2.17
C HIS A 108 -19.08 9.73 2.83
N PHE A 109 -17.99 9.53 3.59
CA PHE A 109 -17.17 10.63 4.11
C PHE A 109 -15.90 10.79 3.28
N VAL A 110 -15.54 12.03 2.98
CA VAL A 110 -14.29 12.38 2.26
C VAL A 110 -13.59 13.57 2.92
N VAL A 111 -12.26 13.64 2.81
CA VAL A 111 -11.47 14.75 3.33
C VAL A 111 -11.29 15.80 2.24
N VAL A 112 -11.59 17.06 2.53
CA VAL A 112 -11.28 18.21 1.67
C VAL A 112 -9.88 18.71 2.03
N GLU A 113 -8.96 18.62 1.08
CA GLU A 113 -7.56 19.05 1.18
C GLU A 113 -7.34 20.48 0.67
N GLY A 114 -8.19 20.94 -0.26
CA GLY A 114 -7.97 22.21 -0.95
C GLY A 114 -9.16 22.60 -1.79
N LEU A 115 -9.22 23.89 -2.11
CA LEU A 115 -10.24 24.46 -2.97
C LEU A 115 -9.65 25.65 -3.72
N ASP A 116 -9.87 25.69 -5.02
CA ASP A 116 -9.52 26.83 -5.88
C ASP A 116 -10.79 27.42 -6.52
N SER A 117 -10.68 28.36 -7.45
CA SER A 117 -11.87 28.96 -8.09
C SER A 117 -12.69 27.93 -8.87
N ARG A 118 -12.07 26.88 -9.42
CA ARG A 118 -12.66 25.92 -10.36
C ARG A 118 -12.83 24.52 -9.79
N PHE A 119 -11.99 24.11 -8.84
CA PHE A 119 -11.83 22.74 -8.39
C PHE A 119 -11.80 22.59 -6.86
N PHE A 120 -12.27 21.44 -6.40
CA PHE A 120 -12.10 20.93 -5.04
C PHE A 120 -11.14 19.74 -5.09
N TYR A 121 -10.16 19.75 -4.18
CA TYR A 121 -9.19 18.67 -3.99
C TYR A 121 -9.64 17.83 -2.81
N LEU A 122 -9.92 16.55 -3.06
CA LEU A 122 -10.40 15.61 -2.06
C LEU A 122 -9.38 14.48 -1.88
N ASN A 123 -9.25 14.02 -0.64
CA ASN A 123 -8.65 12.75 -0.29
C ASN A 123 -9.79 11.81 0.12
N ASP A 124 -10.12 10.88 -0.78
CA ASP A 124 -11.23 9.94 -0.65
C ASP A 124 -10.70 8.61 -0.09
N PRO A 125 -11.18 8.12 1.07
CA PRO A 125 -10.68 6.89 1.67
C PRO A 125 -10.94 5.64 0.80
N ALA A 126 -11.85 5.70 -0.17
CA ALA A 126 -12.12 4.57 -1.08
C ALA A 126 -11.18 4.53 -2.29
N THR A 127 -10.83 5.70 -2.84
CA THR A 127 -10.14 5.80 -4.15
C THR A 127 -8.82 6.56 -4.12
N GLY A 128 -8.51 7.25 -3.03
CA GLY A 128 -7.35 8.13 -2.88
C GLY A 128 -7.65 9.57 -3.30
N ARG A 129 -6.63 10.30 -3.74
CA ARG A 129 -6.77 11.71 -4.08
C ARG A 129 -7.51 11.90 -5.41
N ARG A 130 -8.50 12.79 -5.41
CA ARG A 130 -9.31 13.16 -6.58
C ARG A 130 -9.51 14.66 -6.67
N ARG A 131 -9.68 15.16 -7.89
CA ARG A 131 -10.02 16.55 -8.18
C ARG A 131 -11.39 16.60 -8.83
N LEU A 132 -12.29 17.40 -8.27
CA LEU A 132 -13.64 17.60 -8.81
C LEU A 132 -13.86 19.05 -9.19
N SER A 133 -14.64 19.29 -10.23
CA SER A 133 -15.12 20.64 -10.54
C SER A 133 -16.04 21.15 -9.42
N ALA A 134 -16.17 22.47 -9.29
CA ALA A 134 -17.07 23.08 -8.31
C ALA A 134 -18.54 22.65 -8.52
N ALA A 135 -18.96 22.44 -9.77
CA ALA A 135 -20.30 21.97 -10.10
C ALA A 135 -20.55 20.54 -9.62
N GLU A 136 -19.62 19.61 -9.91
CA GLU A 136 -19.68 18.23 -9.43
C GLU A 136 -19.66 18.17 -7.91
N PHE A 137 -18.77 18.95 -7.28
CA PHE A 137 -18.69 19.02 -5.81
C PHE A 137 -20.02 19.46 -5.20
N THR A 138 -20.61 20.54 -5.72
CA THR A 138 -21.86 21.08 -5.18
C THR A 138 -23.03 20.11 -5.34
N LYS A 139 -23.07 19.34 -6.43
CA LYS A 139 -24.10 18.31 -6.66
C LYS A 139 -24.00 17.14 -5.68
N GLY A 140 -22.78 16.75 -5.31
CA GLY A 140 -22.54 15.62 -4.41
C GLY A 140 -22.48 15.98 -2.92
N PHE A 141 -22.23 17.25 -2.57
CA PHE A 141 -22.09 17.66 -1.17
C PHE A 141 -23.44 17.67 -0.43
N SER A 142 -23.53 16.90 0.65
CA SER A 142 -24.77 16.74 1.43
C SER A 142 -25.05 17.87 2.43
N GLY A 143 -24.17 18.88 2.50
CA GLY A 143 -24.34 20.04 3.40
C GLY A 143 -23.73 19.87 4.80
N ILE A 144 -23.20 18.69 5.14
CA ILE A 144 -22.59 18.42 6.44
C ILE A 144 -21.06 18.45 6.31
N ALA A 145 -20.41 19.29 7.11
CA ALA A 145 -18.96 19.38 7.21
C ALA A 145 -18.49 19.32 8.67
N LEU A 146 -17.38 18.64 8.91
CA LEU A 146 -16.69 18.57 10.19
C LEU A 146 -15.40 19.39 10.09
N ARG A 147 -15.25 20.34 11.00
CA ARG A 147 -14.07 21.18 11.12
C ARG A 147 -13.24 20.73 12.32
N PHE A 148 -11.92 20.71 12.15
CA PHE A 148 -10.97 20.27 13.14
C PHE A 148 -9.95 21.36 13.47
N LYS A 149 -9.60 21.48 14.74
CA LYS A 149 -8.45 22.25 15.23
C LYS A 149 -7.74 21.46 16.32
N ARG A 150 -6.45 21.75 16.54
CA ARG A 150 -5.74 21.20 17.70
C ARG A 150 -6.31 21.84 18.97
N GLY A 151 -6.88 21.03 19.85
CA GLY A 151 -7.24 21.45 21.19
C GLY A 151 -6.02 21.50 22.11
N PRO A 152 -6.18 22.02 23.34
CA PRO A 152 -5.10 22.10 24.31
C PRO A 152 -4.52 20.74 24.71
N ASP A 153 -5.35 19.70 24.69
CA ASP A 153 -4.96 18.33 25.07
C ASP A 153 -4.39 17.51 23.89
N PHE A 154 -4.32 18.08 22.69
CA PHE A 154 -3.82 17.36 21.51
C PHE A 154 -2.33 17.06 21.64
N LYS A 155 -1.96 15.78 21.64
CA LYS A 155 -0.57 15.33 21.66
C LYS A 155 -0.22 14.61 20.37
N PRO A 156 0.69 15.16 19.53
CA PRO A 156 1.30 14.41 18.44
C PRO A 156 1.89 13.10 18.94
N GLY A 157 1.91 12.07 18.09
CA GLY A 157 2.50 10.78 18.46
C GLY A 157 1.91 9.60 17.70
N GLY A 158 2.43 8.42 17.99
CA GLY A 158 2.26 7.26 17.12
C GLY A 158 3.22 7.33 15.94
N GLU A 159 3.58 6.17 15.42
CA GLU A 159 4.47 6.04 14.27
C GLU A 159 3.70 5.46 13.09
N GLN A 160 3.93 6.01 11.91
CA GLN A 160 3.56 5.33 10.69
C GLN A 160 4.49 4.12 10.59
N ALA A 161 3.96 2.90 10.79
CA ALA A 161 4.77 1.69 10.71
C ALA A 161 5.44 1.62 9.34
N GLY A 162 6.75 1.86 9.29
CA GLY A 162 7.51 1.84 8.05
C GLY A 162 7.46 0.45 7.43
N LEU A 163 7.34 0.37 6.10
CA LEU A 163 7.37 -0.89 5.35
C LEU A 163 8.60 -1.72 5.73
N LEU A 164 9.75 -1.06 5.90
CA LEU A 164 11.01 -1.69 6.31
C LEU A 164 10.97 -2.27 7.73
N ALA A 165 10.35 -1.58 8.69
CA ALA A 165 10.21 -2.07 10.07
C ALA A 165 9.26 -3.27 10.15
N GLN A 166 8.19 -3.26 9.34
CA GLN A 166 7.27 -4.39 9.22
C GLN A 166 7.95 -5.59 8.54
N LEU A 167 8.73 -5.35 7.49
CA LEU A 167 9.50 -6.39 6.80
C LEU A 167 10.58 -6.99 7.69
N SER A 168 11.33 -6.14 8.41
CA SER A 168 12.40 -6.59 9.32
C SER A 168 11.85 -7.38 10.50
N ALA A 169 10.70 -6.97 11.06
CA ALA A 169 10.03 -7.72 12.12
C ALA A 169 9.51 -9.08 11.62
N LEU A 170 9.17 -9.19 10.33
CA LEU A 170 8.70 -10.44 9.75
C LEU A 170 9.84 -11.40 9.38
N LEU A 171 10.97 -10.86 8.97
CA LEU A 171 12.18 -11.62 8.62
C LEU A 171 13.05 -11.95 9.85
N ALA A 172 12.78 -11.32 10.99
CA ALA A 172 13.51 -11.56 12.23
C ALA A 172 13.41 -13.04 12.64
N GLY A 173 14.54 -13.74 12.57
CA GLY A 173 14.68 -15.15 12.98
C GLY A 173 14.98 -16.13 11.85
N GLU A 174 14.80 -15.74 10.57
CA GLU A 174 14.95 -16.65 9.41
C GLU A 174 16.08 -16.26 8.45
N TRP A 175 17.21 -15.80 9.01
CA TRP A 175 18.39 -15.41 8.22
C TRP A 175 18.91 -16.54 7.32
N SER A 176 18.77 -17.80 7.73
CA SER A 176 19.15 -18.98 6.95
C SER A 176 18.33 -19.15 5.65
N VAL A 177 17.06 -18.76 5.66
CA VAL A 177 16.18 -18.86 4.48
C VAL A 177 16.49 -17.73 3.49
N LEU A 178 16.78 -16.53 4.01
CA LEU A 178 17.19 -15.39 3.19
C LEU A 178 18.53 -15.64 2.50
N THR A 179 19.54 -16.10 3.25
CA THR A 179 20.85 -16.42 2.68
C THR A 179 20.77 -17.58 1.68
N GLY A 180 19.98 -18.62 1.96
CA GLY A 180 19.73 -19.72 1.02
C GLY A 180 19.07 -19.24 -0.28
N THR A 181 18.11 -18.33 -0.20
CA THR A 181 17.43 -17.75 -1.38
C THR A 181 18.38 -16.87 -2.21
N ILE A 182 19.19 -16.04 -1.55
CA ILE A 182 20.21 -15.22 -2.21
C ILE A 182 21.24 -16.12 -2.91
N ALA A 183 21.75 -17.14 -2.22
CA ALA A 183 22.73 -18.07 -2.79
C ALA A 183 22.17 -18.83 -3.99
N CYS A 184 20.93 -19.32 -3.93
CA CYS A 184 20.29 -19.98 -5.07
C CYS A 184 20.10 -19.01 -6.24
N THR A 185 19.69 -17.77 -5.98
CA THR A 185 19.46 -16.77 -7.05
C THR A 185 20.77 -16.37 -7.70
N PHE A 186 21.83 -16.19 -6.92
CA PHE A 186 23.18 -15.95 -7.42
C PHE A 186 23.66 -17.11 -8.31
N MET A 187 23.53 -18.35 -7.84
CA MET A 187 23.96 -19.54 -8.59
C MET A 187 23.16 -19.74 -9.89
N LEU A 188 21.85 -19.50 -9.86
CA LEU A 188 20.99 -19.53 -11.05
C LEU A 188 21.40 -18.46 -12.06
N THR A 189 21.74 -17.28 -11.58
CA THR A 189 22.22 -16.17 -12.41
C THR A 189 23.57 -16.52 -13.06
N LEU A 190 24.48 -17.13 -12.30
CA LEU A 190 25.76 -17.60 -12.84
C LEU A 190 25.55 -18.70 -13.90
N LEU A 191 24.64 -19.63 -13.65
CA LEU A 191 24.29 -20.68 -14.61
C LEU A 191 23.62 -20.15 -15.88
N ALA A 192 22.97 -18.98 -15.83
CA ALA A 192 22.40 -18.37 -17.02
C ALA A 192 23.47 -18.03 -18.08
N LEU A 193 24.74 -17.86 -17.68
CA LEU A 193 25.86 -17.66 -18.59
C LEU A 193 26.27 -18.94 -19.35
N VAL A 194 25.86 -20.13 -18.89
CA VAL A 194 26.16 -21.40 -19.58
C VAL A 194 25.58 -21.38 -21.00
N VAL A 195 24.41 -20.79 -21.20
CA VAL A 195 23.75 -20.70 -22.51
C VAL A 195 24.57 -19.90 -23.52
N PRO A 196 24.91 -18.61 -23.29
CA PRO A 196 25.71 -17.83 -24.22
C PRO A 196 27.12 -18.38 -24.42
N VAL A 197 27.76 -18.95 -23.38
CA VAL A 197 29.09 -19.60 -23.52
C VAL A 197 29.01 -20.85 -24.39
N THR A 198 27.97 -21.69 -24.20
CA THR A 198 27.79 -22.87 -25.05
C THR A 198 27.50 -22.45 -26.50
N LEU A 199 26.75 -21.37 -26.70
CA LEU A 199 26.46 -20.85 -28.03
C LEU A 199 27.72 -20.31 -28.73
N SER A 200 28.61 -19.60 -28.02
CA SER A 200 29.86 -19.12 -28.61
C SER A 200 30.74 -20.28 -29.05
N VAL A 201 30.93 -21.29 -28.19
CA VAL A 201 31.71 -22.49 -28.53
C VAL A 201 31.07 -23.27 -29.69
N PHE A 202 29.74 -23.31 -29.76
CA PHE A 202 29.05 -23.96 -30.87
C PHE A 202 29.30 -23.26 -32.21
N VAL A 203 29.25 -21.91 -32.22
CA VAL A 203 29.49 -21.12 -33.44
C VAL A 203 30.97 -21.16 -33.84
N ASP A 204 31.88 -21.03 -32.87
CA ASP A 204 33.30 -20.85 -33.14
C ASP A 204 34.03 -22.18 -33.41
N ASP A 205 33.68 -23.28 -32.71
CA ASP A 205 34.46 -24.54 -32.79
C ASP A 205 33.73 -25.68 -33.50
N VAL A 206 32.38 -25.74 -33.41
CA VAL A 206 31.60 -26.87 -33.95
C VAL A 206 31.11 -26.62 -35.36
N LEU A 207 30.79 -25.37 -35.71
CA LEU A 207 30.36 -25.01 -37.06
C LEU A 207 31.49 -25.18 -38.10
N ASP A 208 32.75 -24.95 -37.69
CA ASP A 208 33.96 -25.13 -38.50
C ASP A 208 34.44 -26.60 -38.57
N GLY A 209 33.69 -27.54 -37.97
CA GLY A 209 33.84 -28.97 -38.18
C GLY A 209 34.91 -29.69 -37.35
N GLN A 210 35.49 -29.06 -36.31
CA GLN A 210 36.59 -29.65 -35.53
C GLN A 210 36.26 -30.01 -34.07
N GLY A 211 35.10 -29.59 -33.52
CA GLY A 211 34.73 -29.83 -32.13
C GLY A 211 33.81 -31.05 -31.87
N PRO A 212 33.99 -31.80 -30.76
CA PRO A 212 33.05 -32.86 -30.35
C PRO A 212 31.73 -32.28 -29.81
N TRP A 213 30.66 -32.35 -30.63
CA TRP A 213 29.30 -31.87 -30.30
C TRP A 213 28.70 -32.47 -29.02
N GLY A 214 29.10 -33.69 -28.64
CA GLY A 214 28.60 -34.40 -27.46
C GLY A 214 28.89 -33.68 -26.14
N GLY A 215 30.03 -32.99 -26.03
CA GLY A 215 30.39 -32.22 -24.84
C GLY A 215 29.46 -31.02 -24.59
N LEU A 216 29.05 -30.34 -25.66
CA LEU A 216 28.11 -29.21 -25.58
C LEU A 216 26.70 -29.66 -25.21
N VAL A 217 26.23 -30.77 -25.79
CA VAL A 217 24.93 -31.36 -25.43
C VAL A 217 24.92 -31.79 -23.96
N ALA A 218 26.01 -32.43 -23.49
CA ALA A 218 26.15 -32.81 -22.09
C ALA A 218 26.20 -31.59 -21.15
N ALA A 219 26.89 -30.51 -21.53
CA ALA A 219 26.95 -29.26 -20.77
C ALA A 219 25.58 -28.58 -20.68
N LEU A 220 24.81 -28.55 -21.77
CA LEU A 220 23.45 -28.01 -21.80
C LEU A 220 22.48 -28.84 -20.97
N LEU A 221 22.52 -30.17 -21.10
CA LEU A 221 21.65 -31.06 -20.31
C LEU A 221 22.01 -31.01 -18.83
N GLY A 222 23.30 -31.08 -18.48
CA GLY A 222 23.78 -30.99 -17.10
C GLY A 222 23.46 -29.62 -16.49
N GLY A 223 23.71 -28.54 -17.24
CA GLY A 223 23.35 -27.18 -16.85
C GLY A 223 21.84 -27.02 -16.64
N GLY A 224 21.02 -27.54 -17.56
CA GLY A 224 19.56 -27.52 -17.45
C GLY A 224 19.03 -28.27 -16.23
N ILE A 225 19.57 -29.46 -15.94
CA ILE A 225 19.24 -30.22 -14.73
C ILE A 225 19.63 -29.42 -13.48
N LEU A 226 20.81 -28.82 -13.47
CA LEU A 226 21.28 -28.03 -12.33
C LEU A 226 20.43 -26.75 -12.13
N VAL A 227 20.03 -26.06 -13.21
CA VAL A 227 19.04 -24.97 -13.15
C VAL A 227 17.74 -25.46 -12.54
N TYR A 228 17.21 -26.61 -12.99
CA TYR A 228 15.96 -27.16 -12.48
C TYR A 228 16.04 -27.47 -10.98
N VAL A 229 17.11 -28.14 -10.53
CA VAL A 229 17.33 -28.49 -9.11
C VAL A 229 17.46 -27.24 -8.25
N LEU A 230 18.26 -26.25 -8.67
CA LEU A 230 18.42 -24.99 -7.94
C LEU A 230 17.13 -24.17 -7.90
N SER A 231 16.34 -24.17 -8.99
CA SER A 231 15.04 -23.51 -9.04
C SER A 231 14.04 -24.16 -8.07
N LEU A 232 14.00 -25.49 -8.02
CA LEU A 232 13.17 -26.23 -7.07
C LEU A 232 13.58 -25.93 -5.62
N LEU A 233 14.89 -25.87 -5.35
CA LEU A 233 15.42 -25.55 -4.03
C LEU A 233 15.06 -24.11 -3.61
N LYS A 234 15.23 -23.12 -4.51
CA LYS A 234 14.79 -21.74 -4.30
C LYS A 234 13.30 -21.67 -3.99
N HIS A 235 12.48 -22.37 -4.77
CA HIS A 235 11.03 -22.39 -4.59
C HIS A 235 10.63 -22.99 -3.24
N ARG A 236 11.29 -24.08 -2.81
CA ARG A 236 11.05 -24.67 -1.49
C ARG A 236 11.45 -23.76 -0.34
N PHE A 237 12.55 -23.02 -0.45
CA PHE A 237 12.94 -22.04 0.57
C PHE A 237 11.90 -20.91 0.68
N LEU A 238 11.45 -20.36 -0.44
CA LEU A 238 10.39 -19.34 -0.46
C LEU A 238 9.07 -19.88 0.10
N GLN A 239 8.65 -21.08 -0.30
CA GLN A 239 7.42 -21.69 0.21
C GLN A 239 7.47 -21.93 1.74
N ARG A 240 8.61 -22.37 2.29
CA ARG A 240 8.75 -22.53 3.75
C ARG A 240 8.57 -21.20 4.47
N LEU A 241 9.12 -20.12 3.94
CA LEU A 241 8.94 -18.78 4.50
C LEU A 241 7.48 -18.32 4.42
N ALA A 242 6.82 -18.55 3.27
CA ALA A 242 5.42 -18.20 3.06
C ALA A 242 4.49 -18.94 4.04
N ILE A 243 4.70 -20.25 4.21
CA ILE A 243 3.93 -21.07 5.15
C ILE A 243 4.13 -20.58 6.59
N ARG A 244 5.36 -20.28 7.00
CA ARG A 244 5.64 -19.82 8.36
C ARG A 244 5.02 -18.45 8.65
N ILE A 245 5.15 -17.50 7.71
CA ILE A 245 4.50 -16.19 7.82
C ILE A 245 2.98 -16.36 7.93
N SER A 246 2.41 -17.25 7.12
CA SER A 246 0.98 -17.55 7.14
C SER A 246 0.57 -18.13 8.50
N VAL A 247 1.29 -19.13 9.01
CA VAL A 247 1.00 -19.77 10.31
C VAL A 247 1.12 -18.79 11.47
N ILE A 248 2.16 -17.94 11.52
CA ILE A 248 2.30 -16.90 12.55
C ILE A 248 1.17 -15.87 12.43
N GLY A 249 0.76 -15.54 11.20
CA GLY A 249 -0.38 -14.67 10.93
C GLY A 249 -1.72 -15.27 11.39
N TYR A 250 -1.92 -16.57 11.15
CA TYR A 250 -3.09 -17.32 11.58
C TYR A 250 -3.17 -17.43 13.10
N ASP A 251 -2.07 -17.77 13.77
CA ASP A 251 -2.04 -17.89 15.23
C ASP A 251 -2.43 -16.57 15.91
N ARG A 252 -1.82 -15.44 15.50
CA ARG A 252 -2.16 -14.11 16.06
C ARG A 252 -3.54 -13.60 15.66
N GLY A 253 -4.02 -13.97 14.47
CA GLY A 253 -5.30 -13.52 13.93
C GLY A 253 -6.48 -14.28 14.54
N LEU A 254 -6.42 -15.62 14.49
CA LEU A 254 -7.51 -16.49 14.91
C LEU A 254 -7.63 -16.55 16.44
N SER A 255 -6.51 -16.67 17.17
CA SER A 255 -6.55 -16.67 18.64
C SER A 255 -7.11 -15.38 19.21
N ARG A 256 -6.85 -14.25 18.55
CA ARG A 256 -7.40 -12.94 18.92
C ARG A 256 -8.87 -12.82 18.52
N LEU A 257 -9.26 -13.32 17.35
CA LEU A 257 -10.67 -13.34 16.94
C LEU A 257 -11.54 -14.11 17.93
N LEU A 258 -11.09 -15.28 18.38
CA LEU A 258 -11.83 -16.13 19.32
C LEU A 258 -11.96 -15.54 20.74
N ARG A 259 -11.15 -14.53 21.09
CA ARG A 259 -11.18 -13.86 22.40
C ARG A 259 -11.96 -12.55 22.39
N LEU A 260 -12.55 -12.16 21.25
CA LEU A 260 -13.28 -10.90 21.14
C LEU A 260 -14.68 -11.01 21.76
N PRO A 261 -15.17 -9.93 22.40
CA PRO A 261 -16.50 -9.89 22.97
C PRO A 261 -17.58 -10.04 21.89
N VAL A 262 -18.75 -10.55 22.27
CA VAL A 262 -19.88 -10.80 21.34
C VAL A 262 -20.31 -9.55 20.59
N GLU A 263 -20.19 -8.37 21.21
CA GLU A 263 -20.49 -7.06 20.59
C GLU A 263 -19.67 -6.79 19.32
N PHE A 264 -18.42 -7.27 19.27
CA PHE A 264 -17.57 -7.14 18.09
C PHE A 264 -18.15 -7.88 16.87
N PHE A 265 -18.80 -9.03 17.10
CA PHE A 265 -19.40 -9.85 16.06
C PHE A 265 -20.77 -9.31 15.62
N ALA A 266 -21.53 -8.72 16.54
CA ALA A 266 -22.82 -8.10 16.24
C ALA A 266 -22.70 -6.98 15.19
N HIS A 267 -21.60 -6.24 15.20
CA HIS A 267 -21.36 -5.11 14.30
C HIS A 267 -20.65 -5.46 12.98
N ARG A 268 -20.35 -6.73 12.68
CA ARG A 268 -19.62 -7.14 11.46
C ARG A 268 -20.42 -8.09 10.58
N LEU A 269 -20.20 -8.01 9.27
CA LEU A 269 -20.70 -8.99 8.30
C LEU A 269 -19.81 -10.24 8.33
N VAL A 270 -20.41 -11.42 8.20
CA VAL A 270 -19.66 -12.70 8.17
C VAL A 270 -18.67 -12.73 7.01
N GLY A 271 -19.02 -12.13 5.87
CA GLY A 271 -18.12 -11.97 4.71
C GLY A 271 -16.85 -11.18 5.03
N ASP A 272 -16.94 -10.11 5.83
CA ASP A 272 -15.78 -9.29 6.22
C ASP A 272 -14.78 -10.06 7.09
N LEU A 273 -15.25 -11.02 7.88
CA LEU A 273 -14.40 -11.87 8.72
C LEU A 273 -13.66 -12.90 7.87
N THR A 274 -14.34 -13.52 6.91
CA THR A 274 -13.75 -14.45 5.94
C THR A 274 -12.72 -13.75 5.03
N ASP A 275 -13.01 -12.53 4.61
CA ASP A 275 -12.09 -11.70 3.83
C ASP A 275 -10.84 -11.32 4.63
N ARG A 276 -10.95 -11.07 5.93
CA ARG A 276 -9.78 -10.79 6.78
C ARG A 276 -8.86 -12.00 6.92
N VAL A 277 -9.43 -13.19 7.12
CA VAL A 277 -8.66 -14.44 7.23
C VAL A 277 -7.93 -14.75 5.92
N SER A 278 -8.62 -14.61 4.78
CA SER A 278 -8.02 -14.82 3.45
C SER A 278 -7.08 -13.70 3.01
N SER A 279 -7.22 -12.49 3.54
CA SER A 279 -6.31 -11.38 3.26
C SER A 279 -4.95 -11.55 3.96
N ILE A 280 -4.92 -12.19 5.13
CA ILE A 280 -3.66 -12.54 5.81
C ILE A 280 -2.83 -13.48 4.93
N ASP A 281 -3.46 -14.52 4.37
CA ASP A 281 -2.82 -15.47 3.45
C ASP A 281 -2.32 -14.79 2.17
N ARG A 282 -3.15 -13.92 1.56
CA ARG A 282 -2.77 -13.14 0.38
C ARG A 282 -1.60 -12.19 0.64
N ILE A 283 -1.58 -11.51 1.79
CA ILE A 283 -0.48 -10.62 2.16
C ILE A 283 0.80 -11.44 2.38
N ALA A 284 0.72 -12.53 3.13
CA ALA A 284 1.85 -13.43 3.38
C ALA A 284 2.45 -13.97 2.07
N LYS A 285 1.59 -14.44 1.17
CA LYS A 285 1.97 -14.97 -0.13
C LYS A 285 2.59 -13.91 -1.02
N ASN A 286 1.96 -12.74 -1.18
CA ASN A 286 2.52 -11.67 -2.02
C ASN A 286 3.85 -11.14 -1.48
N LEU A 287 3.97 -11.00 -0.15
CA LEU A 287 5.21 -10.55 0.49
C LEU A 287 6.36 -11.52 0.21
N THR A 288 6.07 -12.81 0.20
CA THR A 288 7.10 -13.85 -0.01
C THR A 288 7.38 -14.10 -1.49
N ASP A 289 6.34 -14.21 -2.32
CA ASP A 289 6.46 -14.61 -3.73
C ASP A 289 6.84 -13.45 -4.65
N GLN A 290 6.47 -12.20 -4.31
CA GLN A 290 6.75 -11.04 -5.15
C GLN A 290 7.78 -10.11 -4.51
N PHE A 291 7.55 -9.66 -3.26
CA PHE A 291 8.38 -8.60 -2.69
C PHE A 291 9.79 -9.06 -2.29
N LEU A 292 9.93 -10.20 -1.60
CA LEU A 292 11.26 -10.72 -1.26
C LEU A 292 12.07 -11.10 -2.48
N VAL A 293 11.43 -11.75 -3.46
CA VAL A 293 12.06 -12.08 -4.75
C VAL A 293 12.52 -10.82 -5.45
N LEU A 294 11.69 -9.78 -5.53
CA LEU A 294 12.06 -8.50 -6.13
C LEU A 294 13.28 -7.86 -5.46
N ILE A 295 13.36 -7.89 -4.13
CA ILE A 295 14.52 -7.34 -3.40
C ILE A 295 15.79 -8.11 -3.74
N VAL A 296 15.72 -9.45 -3.74
CA VAL A 296 16.86 -10.31 -4.08
C VAL A 296 17.28 -10.12 -5.54
N ASP A 297 16.33 -10.07 -6.47
CA ASP A 297 16.59 -9.87 -7.90
C ASP A 297 17.17 -8.48 -8.17
N MET A 298 16.70 -7.43 -7.46
CA MET A 298 17.26 -6.08 -7.56
C MET A 298 18.71 -6.05 -7.04
N ALA A 299 19.01 -6.72 -5.93
CA ALA A 299 20.38 -6.84 -5.42
C ALA A 299 21.29 -7.59 -6.41
N MET A 300 20.82 -8.68 -6.99
CA MET A 300 21.56 -9.42 -8.03
C MET A 300 21.74 -8.62 -9.31
N SER A 301 20.76 -7.81 -9.70
CA SER A 301 20.85 -6.93 -10.86
C SER A 301 21.97 -5.90 -10.70
N VAL A 302 22.20 -5.38 -9.49
CA VAL A 302 23.33 -4.48 -9.22
C VAL A 302 24.66 -5.21 -9.39
N VAL A 303 24.79 -6.43 -8.87
CA VAL A 303 26.02 -7.24 -9.03
C VAL A 303 26.30 -7.50 -10.52
N LEU A 304 25.29 -7.86 -11.30
CA LEU A 304 25.41 -8.05 -12.75
C LEU A 304 25.79 -6.76 -13.47
N LEU A 305 25.21 -5.62 -13.10
CA LEU A 305 25.54 -4.33 -13.70
C LEU A 305 27.02 -3.97 -13.46
N VAL A 306 27.53 -4.21 -12.25
CA VAL A 306 28.95 -4.01 -11.93
C VAL A 306 29.84 -4.96 -12.73
N ALA A 307 29.45 -6.23 -12.87
CA ALA A 307 30.19 -7.19 -13.68
C ALA A 307 30.20 -6.79 -15.17
N MET A 308 29.09 -6.30 -15.72
CA MET A 308 29.03 -5.80 -17.10
C MET A 308 29.87 -4.54 -17.30
N LEU A 309 29.86 -3.61 -16.34
CA LEU A 309 30.72 -2.41 -16.38
C LEU A 309 32.21 -2.77 -16.45
N ALA A 310 32.61 -3.84 -15.76
CA ALA A 310 33.98 -4.35 -15.81
C ALA A 310 34.31 -5.06 -17.14
N TYR A 311 33.31 -5.58 -17.84
CA TYR A 311 33.47 -6.25 -19.14
C TYR A 311 33.55 -5.25 -20.30
N ASP A 312 32.50 -4.44 -20.48
CA ASP A 312 32.45 -3.40 -21.53
C ASP A 312 31.47 -2.27 -21.13
N VAL A 313 31.99 -1.04 -21.10
CA VAL A 313 31.25 0.15 -20.69
C VAL A 313 30.15 0.51 -21.71
N THR A 314 30.41 0.32 -23.00
CA THR A 314 29.50 0.65 -24.10
C THR A 314 28.27 -0.24 -24.06
N LEU A 315 28.46 -1.56 -23.95
CA LEU A 315 27.37 -2.53 -23.81
C LEU A 315 26.52 -2.26 -22.56
N THR A 316 27.18 -1.93 -21.45
CA THR A 316 26.47 -1.58 -20.21
C THR A 316 25.59 -0.35 -20.38
N LEU A 317 26.06 0.67 -21.09
CA LEU A 317 25.31 1.91 -21.32
C LEU A 317 24.07 1.68 -22.19
N ILE A 318 24.18 0.79 -23.19
CA ILE A 318 23.04 0.34 -24.01
C ILE A 318 22.00 -0.39 -23.17
N VAL A 319 22.42 -1.34 -22.31
CA VAL A 319 21.52 -2.08 -21.42
C VAL A 319 20.84 -1.14 -20.43
N LEU A 320 21.57 -0.17 -19.87
CA LEU A 320 21.02 0.82 -18.95
C LEU A 320 19.97 1.70 -19.63
N LEU A 321 20.23 2.15 -20.86
CA LEU A 321 19.26 2.92 -21.65
C LEU A 321 17.97 2.11 -21.88
N LEU A 322 18.11 0.85 -22.29
CA LEU A 322 16.96 -0.04 -22.51
C LEU A 322 16.15 -0.26 -21.22
N ALA A 323 16.82 -0.45 -20.08
CA ALA A 323 16.18 -0.59 -18.78
C ALA A 323 15.38 0.67 -18.38
N VAL A 324 15.94 1.86 -18.60
CA VAL A 324 15.25 3.14 -18.34
C VAL A 324 14.02 3.28 -19.23
N VAL A 325 14.15 2.98 -20.53
CA VAL A 325 13.02 3.04 -21.47
C VAL A 325 11.90 2.08 -21.05
N HIS A 326 12.23 0.84 -20.66
CA HIS A 326 11.27 -0.11 -20.13
C HIS A 326 10.58 0.40 -18.86
N GLY A 327 11.33 1.00 -17.92
CA GLY A 327 10.78 1.57 -16.70
C GLY A 327 9.81 2.72 -16.96
N VAL A 328 10.16 3.61 -17.88
CA VAL A 328 9.30 4.73 -18.29
C VAL A 328 8.02 4.22 -18.97
N LEU A 329 8.12 3.26 -19.89
CA LEU A 329 6.96 2.67 -20.56
C LEU A 329 6.05 1.96 -19.56
N ALA A 330 6.62 1.20 -18.62
CA ALA A 330 5.85 0.55 -17.56
C ALA A 330 5.10 1.57 -16.69
N TYR A 331 5.75 2.67 -16.30
CA TYR A 331 5.14 3.74 -15.53
C TYR A 331 3.94 4.37 -16.26
N PHE A 332 4.10 4.73 -17.54
CA PHE A 332 3.03 5.33 -18.34
C PHE A 332 1.87 4.36 -18.58
N LEU A 333 2.13 3.06 -18.79
CA LEU A 333 1.08 2.06 -18.99
C LEU A 333 0.34 1.69 -17.70
N HIS A 334 1.00 1.75 -16.53
CA HIS A 334 0.38 1.40 -15.25
C HIS A 334 -0.46 2.52 -14.65
N SER A 335 -0.09 3.79 -14.86
CA SER A 335 -0.84 4.95 -14.35
C SER A 335 -2.35 4.97 -14.73
N PRO A 336 -2.76 4.72 -15.99
CA PRO A 336 -4.19 4.70 -16.36
C PRO A 336 -4.93 3.43 -15.94
N ARG A 337 -4.22 2.32 -15.64
CA ARG A 337 -4.85 1.03 -15.28
C ARG A 337 -5.46 1.05 -13.88
N ALA A 338 -4.95 1.87 -12.97
CA ALA A 338 -5.51 2.01 -11.62
C ALA A 338 -6.98 2.50 -11.65
N VAL A 339 -7.30 3.44 -12.55
CA VAL A 339 -8.66 3.97 -12.71
C VAL A 339 -9.60 2.96 -13.38
N ARG A 340 -9.12 2.23 -14.41
CA ARG A 340 -9.91 1.17 -15.08
C ARG A 340 -10.16 -0.05 -14.19
N SER A 341 -9.20 -0.42 -13.35
CA SER A 341 -9.33 -1.49 -12.34
C SER A 341 -10.49 -1.21 -11.36
N GLN A 342 -10.64 0.05 -10.93
CA GLN A 342 -11.74 0.45 -10.06
C GLN A 342 -13.11 0.40 -10.76
N ALA A 343 -13.18 0.78 -12.03
CA ALA A 343 -14.40 0.65 -12.83
C ALA A 343 -14.83 -0.81 -13.00
N MET A 344 -13.88 -1.70 -13.34
CA MET A 344 -14.11 -3.14 -13.48
C MET A 344 -14.61 -3.79 -12.17
N ARG A 345 -14.01 -3.43 -11.03
CA ARG A 345 -14.45 -3.94 -9.71
C ARG A 345 -15.86 -3.48 -9.37
N ARG A 346 -16.23 -2.26 -9.74
CA ARG A 346 -17.59 -1.73 -9.53
C ARG A 346 -18.61 -2.46 -10.40
N GLU A 347 -18.29 -2.73 -11.66
CA GLU A 347 -19.14 -3.51 -12.56
C GLU A 347 -19.32 -4.95 -12.09
N GLN A 348 -18.25 -5.61 -11.65
CA GLN A 348 -18.33 -6.94 -11.05
C GLN A 348 -19.19 -6.95 -9.78
N GLY A 349 -19.05 -5.94 -8.91
CA GLY A 349 -19.89 -5.81 -7.72
C GLY A 349 -21.37 -5.61 -8.05
N LEU A 350 -21.69 -4.81 -9.08
CA LEU A 350 -23.05 -4.61 -9.55
C LEU A 350 -23.64 -5.92 -10.13
N LEU A 351 -22.88 -6.66 -10.93
CA LEU A 351 -23.32 -7.93 -11.51
C LEU A 351 -23.60 -8.99 -10.45
N ILE A 352 -22.73 -9.11 -9.44
CA ILE A 352 -22.95 -10.02 -8.30
C ILE A 352 -24.21 -9.60 -7.52
N GLY A 353 -24.40 -8.29 -7.29
CA GLY A 353 -25.58 -7.78 -6.60
C GLY A 353 -26.88 -8.06 -7.35
N VAL A 354 -26.91 -7.84 -8.67
CA VAL A 354 -28.06 -8.16 -9.53
C VAL A 354 -28.31 -9.68 -9.55
N GLY A 355 -27.26 -10.49 -9.63
CA GLY A 355 -27.37 -11.96 -9.57
C GLY A 355 -27.98 -12.45 -8.26
N MET A 356 -27.58 -11.87 -7.12
CA MET A 356 -28.17 -12.19 -5.82
C MET A 356 -29.65 -11.76 -5.72
N GLN A 357 -30.00 -10.59 -6.26
CA GLN A 357 -31.42 -10.17 -6.32
C GLN A 357 -32.26 -11.12 -7.16
N MET A 358 -31.75 -11.55 -8.33
CA MET A 358 -32.47 -12.51 -9.17
C MET A 358 -32.66 -13.86 -8.49
N LEU A 359 -31.67 -14.35 -7.73
CA LEU A 359 -31.79 -15.58 -6.94
C LEU A 359 -32.71 -15.44 -5.72
N SER A 360 -32.88 -14.24 -5.18
CA SER A 360 -33.82 -14.00 -4.07
C SER A 360 -35.29 -13.88 -4.51
N HIS A 361 -35.52 -13.67 -5.81
CA HIS A 361 -36.83 -13.53 -6.42
C HIS A 361 -37.24 -14.73 -7.29
N ALA A 362 -36.40 -15.76 -7.38
CA ALA A 362 -36.69 -17.06 -7.97
C ALA A 362 -36.97 -18.08 -6.85
#